data_AF-A0A356VVD3-F1
#
_entry.id   AF-A0A356VVD3-F1
#
_cell.length_a   1.000
_cell.length_b   1.000
_cell.length_c   1.000
_cell.angle_alpha   90.00
_cell.angle_beta   90.00
_cell.angle_gamma   90.00
#
_symmetry.space_group_name_H-M   'P 1'
#
loop_
_entity.id
_entity.type
_entity.pdbx_description
1 polymer ?
#
loop_
_entity_poly.entity_id
_entity_poly.type
_entity_poly.pdbx_seq_one_letter_code
_entity_poly.pdbx_strand_id
1 'polypeptide(L)'
;FIPLINIVWFWLLGFLFFRYAIILDVGQIILPEKMFSELKGVTNWEPSTAVAILFALSVFPVMSFFAPVLAVIALSHYCFEQLALEQKKMPKG
;
A
#
# COMPACT_ATOMS: atom_id res chain seq x y z
N PHE A 1 1.58 -29.74 12.24
CA PHE A 1 0.50 -28.76 12.00
C PHE A 1 0.34 -27.95 13.28
N ILE A 2 0.81 -26.71 13.31
CA ILE A 2 0.67 -25.83 14.49
C ILE A 2 -0.42 -24.82 14.13
N PRO A 3 -1.66 -24.96 14.66
CA PRO A 3 -2.82 -24.18 14.19
C PRO A 3 -2.59 -22.67 14.22
N LEU A 4 -1.99 -22.15 15.30
CA LEU A 4 -1.76 -20.72 15.47
C LEU A 4 -0.75 -20.16 14.46
N ILE A 5 0.33 -20.90 14.20
CA ILE A 5 1.37 -20.51 13.24
C ILE A 5 0.76 -20.42 11.84
N ASN A 6 -0.11 -21.36 11.47
CA ASN A 6 -0.79 -21.33 10.18
C ASN A 6 -1.69 -20.09 10.03
N ILE A 7 -2.46 -19.72 11.06
CA ILE A 7 -3.30 -18.52 11.04
C ILE A 7 -2.46 -17.28 10.77
N VAL A 8 -1.34 -17.12 11.46
CA VAL A 8 -0.42 -15.99 11.26
C VAL A 8 0.16 -15.97 9.86
N TRP A 9 0.58 -17.13 9.33
CA TRP A 9 1.10 -17.22 7.96
C TRP A 9 0.06 -16.88 6.90
N PHE A 10 -1.16 -17.41 7.02
CA PHE A 10 -2.25 -17.08 6.10
C PHE A 10 -2.61 -15.60 6.16
N TRP A 11 -2.63 -15.01 7.36
CA TRP A 11 -2.88 -13.59 7.53
C TRP A 11 -1.76 -12.74 6.91
N LEU A 12 -0.50 -13.11 7.10
CA LEU A 12 0.65 -12.43 6.47
C LEU A 12 0.61 -12.51 4.95
N LEU A 13 0.30 -13.69 4.39
CA LEU A 13 0.13 -13.86 2.94
C LEU A 13 -1.02 -13.01 2.40
N GLY A 14 -2.13 -12.94 3.15
CA GLY A 14 -3.25 -12.06 2.85
C GLY A 14 -2.83 -10.58 2.83
N PHE A 15 -2.02 -10.16 3.81
CA PHE A 15 -1.47 -8.80 3.85
C PHE A 15 -0.59 -8.51 2.63
N LEU A 16 0.35 -9.40 2.30
CA LEU A 16 1.23 -9.21 1.14
C LEU A 16 0.43 -9.10 -0.16
N PHE A 17 -0.59 -9.94 -0.33
CA PHE A 17 -1.48 -9.89 -1.48
C PHE A 17 -2.26 -8.58 -1.53
N PHE A 18 -2.89 -8.19 -0.42
CA PHE A 18 -3.65 -6.94 -0.31
C PHE A 18 -2.77 -5.73 -0.62
N ARG A 19 -1.58 -5.65 -0.02
CA ARG A 19 -0.60 -4.59 -0.29
C ARG A 19 -0.23 -4.55 -1.77
N TYR A 20 0.09 -5.69 -2.35
CA TYR A 20 0.50 -5.77 -3.75
C TYR A 20 -0.61 -5.30 -4.69
N ALA A 21 -1.86 -5.71 -4.44
CA ALA A 21 -3.01 -5.28 -5.22
C ALA A 21 -3.22 -3.76 -5.17
N ILE A 22 -3.19 -3.17 -3.97
CA ILE A 22 -3.36 -1.72 -3.79
C ILE A 22 -2.23 -0.92 -4.45
N ILE A 23 -0.97 -1.38 -4.29
CA ILE A 23 0.18 -0.72 -4.93
C ILE A 23 0.11 -0.81 -6.45
N LEU A 24 -0.28 -1.95 -7.00
CA LEU A 24 -0.47 -2.07 -8.45
C LEU A 24 -1.57 -1.14 -8.95
N ASP A 25 -2.74 -1.14 -8.30
CA ASP A 25 -3.90 -0.37 -8.76
C ASP A 25 -3.62 1.13 -8.72
N VAL A 26 -3.09 1.64 -7.61
CA VAL A 26 -2.87 3.09 -7.44
C VAL A 26 -1.51 3.53 -7.99
N GLY A 27 -0.45 2.83 -7.59
CA GLY A 27 0.92 3.23 -7.87
C GLY A 27 1.23 3.21 -9.36
N GLN A 28 0.74 2.21 -10.09
CA GLN A 28 0.97 2.10 -11.54
C GLN A 28 0.23 3.19 -12.33
N ILE A 29 -0.93 3.62 -11.83
CA ILE A 29 -1.76 4.62 -12.51
C ILE A 29 -1.25 6.05 -12.23
N ILE A 30 -0.82 6.33 -11.00
CA ILE A 30 -0.46 7.69 -10.58
C ILE A 30 1.03 7.98 -10.82
N LEU A 31 1.93 7.04 -10.49
CA LEU A 31 3.37 7.30 -10.51
C LEU A 31 4.03 6.93 -11.85
N PRO A 32 5.04 7.70 -12.30
CA PRO A 32 5.95 7.28 -13.36
C PRO A 32 6.68 5.99 -13.02
N GLU A 33 7.07 5.23 -14.05
CA GLU A 33 7.66 3.89 -13.93
C GLU A 33 8.85 3.81 -12.95
N LYS A 34 9.73 4.83 -12.96
CA LYS A 34 10.89 4.88 -12.04
C LYS A 34 10.44 4.94 -10.58
N MET A 35 9.53 5.85 -10.24
CA MET A 35 9.02 6.01 -8.87
C MET A 35 8.14 4.83 -8.45
N PHE A 36 7.37 4.28 -9.39
CA PHE A 36 6.58 3.08 -9.16
C PHE A 36 7.44 1.86 -8.84
N SER A 37 8.55 1.67 -9.56
CA SER A 37 9.51 0.58 -9.30
C SER A 37 10.07 0.65 -7.88
N GLU A 38 10.39 1.86 -7.40
CA GLU A 38 10.82 2.10 -6.02
C GLU A 38 9.69 1.80 -5.02
N LEU A 39 8.47 2.27 -5.27
CA LEU A 39 7.30 2.04 -4.42
C LEU A 39 6.94 0.55 -4.29
N LYS A 40 7.09 -0.22 -5.38
CA LYS A 40 6.75 -1.65 -5.42
C LYS A 40 7.55 -2.48 -4.42
N GLY A 41 8.79 -2.07 -4.16
CA GLY A 41 9.67 -2.71 -3.18
C GLY A 41 9.02 -2.81 -1.79
N VAL A 42 9.16 -3.98 -1.14
CA VAL A 42 8.63 -4.22 0.22
C VAL A 42 9.35 -3.38 1.28
N THR A 43 10.49 -2.79 0.92
CA THR A 43 11.32 -1.91 1.75
C THR A 43 10.75 -0.50 1.94
N ASN A 44 9.73 -0.10 1.18
CA ASN A 44 9.09 1.20 1.37
C ASN A 44 8.09 1.15 2.54
N TRP A 45 8.61 1.43 3.74
CA TRP A 45 7.87 1.22 5.00
C TRP A 45 6.72 2.22 5.21
N GLU A 46 6.84 3.46 4.75
CA GLU A 46 5.82 4.50 4.94
C GLU A 46 4.44 4.10 4.38
N PRO A 47 4.28 3.87 3.06
CA PRO A 47 2.99 3.46 2.51
C PRO A 47 2.59 2.04 2.94
N SER A 48 3.57 1.16 3.18
CA SER A 48 3.31 -0.21 3.63
C SER A 48 2.71 -0.25 5.04
N THR A 49 3.06 0.69 5.91
CA THR A 49 2.54 0.76 7.28
C THR A 49 1.07 1.19 7.29
N ALA A 50 0.71 2.20 6.49
CA ALA A 50 -0.69 2.62 6.37
C ALA A 50 -1.59 1.48 5.86
N VAL A 51 -1.12 0.76 4.83
CA VAL A 51 -1.84 -0.41 4.28
C VAL A 51 -1.89 -1.56 5.29
N ALA A 52 -0.84 -1.79 6.08
CA ALA A 52 -0.82 -2.81 7.12
C ALA A 52 -1.83 -2.54 8.23
N ILE A 53 -1.97 -1.29 8.67
CA ILE A 53 -2.96 -0.89 9.67
C ILE A 53 -4.38 -1.15 9.14
N LEU A 54 -4.65 -0.75 7.89
CA LEU A 54 -5.97 -0.96 7.28
C LEU A 54 -6.29 -2.46 7.11
N PHE A 55 -5.30 -3.28 6.75
CA PHE A 55 -5.45 -4.73 6.69
C PHE A 55 -5.63 -5.37 8.07
N ALA A 56 -5.00 -4.84 9.12
CA ALA A 56 -5.27 -5.30 10.48
C ALA A 56 -6.68 -4.95 10.93
N LEU A 57 -7.18 -3.77 10.57
CA LEU A 57 -8.55 -3.36 10.85
C LEU A 57 -9.58 -4.17 10.05
N SER A 58 -9.22 -4.72 8.88
CA SER A 58 -10.12 -5.56 8.06
C SER A 58 -10.49 -6.90 8.70
N VAL A 59 -9.91 -7.25 9.86
CA VAL A 59 -10.37 -8.37 10.70
C VAL A 59 -11.80 -8.13 11.21
N PHE A 60 -12.19 -6.86 11.42
CA PHE A 60 -13.57 -6.52 11.76
C PHE A 60 -14.44 -6.49 10.50
N PRO A 61 -15.60 -7.20 10.46
CA PRO A 61 -16.40 -7.35 9.24
C PRO A 61 -16.80 -6.03 8.55
N VAL A 62 -17.21 -5.04 9.34
CA VAL A 62 -17.59 -3.71 8.82
C VAL A 62 -16.39 -3.02 8.19
N MET A 63 -15.24 -3.04 8.86
CA MET A 63 -14.02 -2.43 8.36
C MET A 63 -13.48 -3.16 7.12
N SER A 64 -13.69 -4.48 7.03
CA SER A 64 -13.28 -5.29 5.89
C SER A 64 -13.85 -4.81 4.57
N PHE A 65 -15.11 -4.36 4.59
CA PHE A 65 -15.77 -3.80 3.41
C PHE A 65 -15.12 -2.50 2.92
N PHE A 66 -14.69 -1.64 3.85
CA PHE A 66 -14.12 -0.33 3.53
C PHE A 66 -12.60 -0.33 3.37
N ALA A 67 -11.90 -1.34 3.91
CA ALA A 67 -10.43 -1.39 3.93
C ALA A 67 -9.77 -1.22 2.55
N PRO A 68 -10.25 -1.87 1.46
CA PRO A 68 -9.69 -1.64 0.13
C PRO A 68 -9.83 -0.18 -0.33
N VAL A 69 -11.01 0.41 -0.14
CA VAL A 69 -11.29 1.80 -0.55
C VAL A 69 -10.43 2.78 0.23
N LEU A 70 -10.34 2.61 1.55
CA LEU A 70 -9.50 3.46 2.40
C LEU A 70 -8.00 3.32 2.05
N ALA A 71 -7.56 2.11 1.69
CA ALA A 71 -6.18 1.86 1.28
C ALA A 71 -5.86 2.53 -0.06
N VAL A 72 -6.78 2.48 -1.02
CA VAL A 72 -6.67 3.21 -2.30
C VAL A 72 -6.56 4.72 -2.06
N ILE A 73 -7.43 5.29 -1.22
CA ILE A 73 -7.41 6.74 -0.91
C ILE A 73 -6.09 7.13 -0.25
N ALA A 74 -5.68 6.40 0.79
CA ALA A 74 -4.45 6.68 1.52
C ALA A 74 -3.21 6.60 0.61
N LEU A 75 -3.12 5.55 -0.22
CA LEU A 75 -1.99 5.40 -1.13
C LEU A 75 -2.02 6.43 -2.25
N SER A 76 -3.20 6.85 -2.71
CA SER A 76 -3.32 7.90 -3.73
C SER A 76 -2.79 9.23 -3.21
N HIS A 77 -3.17 9.62 -1.98
CA HIS A 77 -2.63 10.81 -1.34
C HIS A 77 -1.11 10.77 -1.23
N TYR A 78 -0.56 9.63 -0.78
CA TYR A 78 0.89 9.44 -0.71
C TYR A 78 1.56 9.58 -2.10
N CYS A 79 1.00 8.96 -3.14
CA CYS A 79 1.57 9.02 -4.49
C CYS A 79 1.53 10.45 -5.05
N PHE A 80 0.43 11.18 -4.86
CA PHE A 80 0.33 12.58 -5.30
C PHE A 80 1.31 13.49 -4.56
N GLU A 81 1.51 13.29 -3.27
CA GLU A 81 2.49 14.03 -2.49
C GLU A 81 3.92 13.79 -3.00
N GLN A 82 4.28 12.53 -3.27
CA GLN A 82 5.59 12.20 -3.83
C GLN A 82 5.82 12.84 -5.20
N LEU A 83 4.80 12.91 -6.06
CA LEU A 83 4.88 13.63 -7.33
C LEU A 83 5.12 15.12 -7.14
N ALA A 84 4.39 15.76 -6.21
CA ALA A 84 4.55 17.17 -5.93
C ALA A 84 5.96 17.49 -5.40
N LEU A 85 6.52 16.61 -4.55
CA LEU A 85 7.89 16.74 -4.05
C LEU A 85 8.93 16.60 -5.16
N GLU A 86 8.75 15.64 -6.07
CA GLU A 86 9.67 15.43 -7.19
C GLU A 86 9.64 16.60 -8.18
N GLN A 87 8.46 17.12 -8.50
CA GLN A 87 8.31 18.31 -9.35
C GLN A 87 8.96 19.56 -8.74
N LYS A 88 8.89 19.71 -7.41
CA LYS A 88 9.53 20.83 -6.71
C LYS A 88 11.06 20.74 -6.73
N LYS A 89 11.63 19.54 -6.79
CA LYS A 89 13.08 19.32 -6.86
C LYS A 89 13.67 19.61 -8.23
N MET A 90 12.88 19.54 -9.31
CA MET A 90 13.33 19.92 -10.64
C MET A 90 13.27 21.45 -10.79
N PRO A 91 14.41 22.18 -10.85
CA PRO A 91 14.37 23.61 -11.13
C PRO A 91 13.71 23.80 -12.49
N LYS A 92 12.66 24.62 -12.53
CA LYS A 92 12.15 25.16 -13.80
C LYS A 92 13.32 25.95 -14.40
N GLY A 93 13.84 25.44 -15.52
CA GLY A 93 14.91 26.09 -16.28
C GLY A 93 14.59 27.54 -16.63
#